data_AF-A0A1H3IUW3-F1
#
_entry.id   AF-A0A1H3IUW3-F1
#
_cell.length_a   1.000
_cell.length_b   1.000
_cell.length_c   1.000
_cell.angle_alpha   90.00
_cell.angle_beta   90.00
_cell.angle_gamma   90.00
#
_symmetry.space_group_name_H-M   'P 1'
#
loop_
_entity.id
_entity.type
_entity.pdbx_description
1 polymer ?
#
loop_
_entity_poly.entity_id
_entity_poly.type
_entity_poly.pdbx_seq_one_letter_code
_entity_poly.pdbx_strand_id
1 'polypeptide(L)'
;MDINSFREVIKKREETDDEWTYGVEQCWKKEIEILSEDIPSTIEFLKTECTAEEFSWISEVIDDIVDKYPSKELVEGYKSLMTKFPEECSKYNIEGVIESCENILKWEEENGKK
;
A
#
# COMPACT_ATOMS: atom_id res chain seq x y z
N MET A 1 0.67 10.51 -7.38
CA MET A 1 1.81 9.58 -7.49
C MET A 1 2.34 9.56 -8.92
N ASP A 2 3.63 9.25 -9.09
CA ASP A 2 4.22 8.89 -10.37
C ASP A 2 4.18 7.36 -10.57
N ILE A 3 3.26 6.90 -11.45
CA ILE A 3 3.03 5.48 -11.73
C ILE A 3 4.26 4.79 -12.34
N ASN A 4 5.05 5.49 -13.15
CA ASN A 4 6.22 4.86 -13.77
C ASN A 4 7.31 4.64 -12.72
N SER A 5 7.56 5.65 -11.88
CA SER A 5 8.49 5.52 -10.76
C SER A 5 8.07 4.40 -9.80
N PHE A 6 6.77 4.28 -9.51
CA PHE A 6 6.24 3.20 -8.68
C PHE A 6 6.53 1.81 -9.29
N ARG A 7 6.26 1.62 -10.59
CA ARG A 7 6.55 0.37 -11.29
C ARG A 7 8.04 0.03 -11.33
N GLU A 8 8.91 1.03 -11.46
CA GLU A 8 10.37 0.82 -11.38
C GLU A 8 10.80 0.35 -9.99
N VAL A 9 10.18 0.87 -8.92
CA VAL A 9 10.44 0.42 -7.54
C VAL A 9 9.97 -1.01 -7.32
N ILE A 10 8.78 -1.36 -7.79
CA ILE A 10 8.27 -2.75 -7.74
C ILE A 10 9.26 -3.70 -8.41
N LYS A 11 9.68 -3.39 -9.64
CA LYS A 11 10.63 -4.23 -10.37
C LYS A 11 11.93 -4.42 -9.59
N LYS A 12 12.43 -3.35 -8.97
CA LYS A 12 13.61 -3.44 -8.12
C LYS A 12 13.37 -4.29 -6.87
N ARG A 13 12.20 -4.19 -6.25
CA ARG A 13 11.80 -5.00 -5.08
C ARG A 13 11.72 -6.49 -5.44
N GLU A 14 11.17 -6.81 -6.62
CA GLU A 14 11.10 -8.18 -7.16
C GLU A 14 12.49 -8.78 -7.39
N GLU A 15 13.44 -7.98 -7.87
CA GLU A 15 14.84 -8.40 -8.08
C GLU A 15 15.68 -8.41 -6.78
N THR A 16 15.14 -7.90 -5.67
CA THR A 16 15.84 -7.80 -4.39
C THR A 16 15.66 -9.09 -3.59
N ASP A 17 16.78 -9.67 -3.14
CA ASP A 17 16.79 -10.83 -2.25
C ASP A 17 16.07 -10.51 -0.92
N ASP A 18 15.06 -11.31 -0.57
CA ASP A 18 14.25 -11.14 0.64
C ASP A 18 15.08 -11.24 1.94
N GLU A 19 16.20 -11.98 1.92
CA GLU A 19 17.13 -12.08 3.06
C GLU A 19 18.04 -10.84 3.16
N TRP A 20 18.09 -10.01 2.12
CA TRP A 20 18.78 -8.72 2.16
C TRP A 20 17.88 -7.63 2.72
N THR A 21 17.62 -7.69 4.02
CA THR A 21 16.71 -6.79 4.75
C THR A 21 16.92 -5.31 4.43
N TYR A 22 18.18 -4.85 4.37
CA TYR A 22 18.46 -3.44 4.03
C TYR A 22 17.98 -3.06 2.63
N GLY A 23 18.17 -3.94 1.64
CA GLY A 23 17.71 -3.71 0.27
C GLY A 23 16.19 -3.64 0.18
N VAL A 24 15.50 -4.57 0.86
CA VAL A 24 14.04 -4.59 0.97
C VAL A 24 13.53 -3.30 1.61
N GLU A 25 14.08 -2.90 2.76
CA GLU A 25 13.70 -1.65 3.42
C GLU A 25 13.91 -0.41 2.54
N GLN A 26 14.95 -0.37 1.70
CA GLN A 26 15.15 0.75 0.77
C GLN A 26 14.06 0.78 -0.31
N CYS A 27 13.57 -0.38 -0.76
CA CYS A 27 12.48 -0.44 -1.72
C CYS A 27 11.17 0.02 -1.08
N TRP A 28 10.82 -0.49 0.10
CA TRP A 28 9.63 -0.05 0.84
C TRP A 28 9.64 1.45 1.12
N LYS A 29 10.77 2.02 1.57
CA LYS A 29 10.89 3.47 1.79
C LYS A 29 10.57 4.28 0.54
N LYS A 30 11.04 3.83 -0.63
CA LYS A 30 10.79 4.51 -1.89
C LYS A 30 9.35 4.32 -2.37
N GLU A 31 8.79 3.14 -2.19
CA GLU A 31 7.40 2.85 -2.53
C GLU A 31 6.44 3.71 -1.70
N ILE A 32 6.65 3.78 -0.39
CA ILE A 32 5.90 4.64 0.52
C ILE A 32 6.01 6.10 0.09
N GLU A 33 7.21 6.59 -0.21
CA GLU A 33 7.43 7.97 -0.66
C GLU A 33 6.58 8.30 -1.89
N ILE A 34 6.58 7.43 -2.91
CA ILE A 34 5.85 7.65 -4.17
C ILE A 34 4.33 7.57 -3.96
N LEU A 35 3.86 6.56 -3.22
CA LEU A 35 2.43 6.35 -2.98
C LEU A 35 1.84 7.40 -2.04
N SER A 36 2.65 7.99 -1.16
CA SER A 36 2.22 9.03 -0.22
C SER A 36 2.45 10.47 -0.71
N GLU A 37 3.19 10.66 -1.80
CA GLU A 37 3.45 11.98 -2.39
C GLU A 37 2.16 12.75 -2.72
N ASP A 38 1.16 12.03 -3.24
CA ASP A 38 -0.16 12.57 -3.60
C ASP A 38 -1.22 11.49 -3.44
N ILE A 39 -1.82 11.46 -2.24
CA ILE A 39 -2.84 10.50 -1.82
C ILE A 39 -4.06 10.50 -2.74
N PRO A 40 -4.67 11.64 -3.13
CA PRO A 40 -5.74 11.66 -4.14
C PRO A 40 -5.39 10.94 -5.43
N SER A 41 -4.20 11.20 -5.99
CA SER A 41 -3.76 10.52 -7.21
C SER A 41 -3.51 9.02 -7.00
N THR A 42 -3.02 8.61 -5.83
CA THR A 42 -2.87 7.19 -5.47
C THR A 42 -4.23 6.49 -5.37
N ILE A 43 -5.24 7.15 -4.78
CA ILE A 43 -6.61 6.63 -4.71
C ILE A 43 -7.18 6.45 -6.13
N GLU A 44 -6.97 7.42 -7.02
CA GLU A 44 -7.43 7.31 -8.40
C GLU A 44 -6.74 6.14 -9.14
N PHE A 45 -5.42 5.99 -8.96
CA PHE A 45 -4.67 4.85 -9.49
C PHE A 45 -5.25 3.51 -9.02
N LEU A 46 -5.51 3.36 -7.70
CA LEU A 46 -6.12 2.15 -7.14
C LEU A 46 -7.47 1.83 -7.80
N LYS A 47 -8.30 2.85 -8.05
CA LYS A 47 -9.65 2.68 -8.61
C LYS A 47 -9.64 2.38 -10.11
N THR A 48 -8.60 2.76 -10.86
CA THR A 48 -8.63 2.78 -12.33
C THR A 48 -7.57 1.92 -13.00
N GLU A 49 -6.30 2.06 -12.61
CA GLU A 49 -5.14 1.52 -13.33
C GLU A 49 -4.48 0.34 -12.62
N CYS A 50 -4.73 0.18 -11.32
CA CYS A 50 -4.07 -0.82 -10.49
C CYS A 50 -4.33 -2.26 -10.97
N THR A 51 -3.22 -2.97 -11.17
CA THR A 51 -3.16 -4.39 -11.55
C THR A 51 -3.11 -5.30 -10.31
N ALA A 52 -3.31 -6.60 -10.52
CA ALA A 52 -3.27 -7.58 -9.43
C ALA A 52 -1.88 -7.66 -8.76
N GLU A 53 -0.82 -7.56 -9.56
CA GLU A 53 0.55 -7.58 -9.08
C GLU A 53 0.87 -6.33 -8.25
N GLU A 54 0.55 -5.13 -8.77
CA GLU A 54 0.75 -3.87 -8.07
C GLU A 54 -0.04 -3.82 -6.75
N PHE A 55 -1.28 -4.36 -6.75
CA PHE A 55 -2.10 -4.48 -5.55
C PHE A 55 -1.42 -5.31 -4.45
N SER A 56 -0.76 -6.40 -4.83
CA SER A 56 -0.02 -7.26 -3.91
C SER A 56 1.25 -6.61 -3.39
N TRP A 57 1.99 -5.89 -4.23
CA TRP A 57 3.18 -5.13 -3.76
C TRP A 57 2.81 -4.03 -2.77
N ILE A 58 1.71 -3.29 -3.05
CA ILE A 58 1.20 -2.26 -2.14
C ILE A 58 0.85 -2.84 -0.75
N SER A 59 0.51 -4.14 -0.67
CA SER A 59 0.20 -4.80 0.59
C SER A 59 1.37 -4.82 1.58
N GLU A 60 2.61 -4.72 1.09
CA GLU A 60 3.81 -4.71 1.93
C GLU A 60 4.01 -3.39 2.68
N VAL A 61 3.33 -2.30 2.27
CA VAL A 61 3.63 -0.93 2.74
C VAL A 61 2.42 -0.05 3.02
N ILE A 62 1.20 -0.50 2.73
CA ILE A 62 0.01 0.36 2.83
C ILE A 62 -0.30 0.79 4.26
N ASP A 63 -0.04 -0.05 5.26
CA ASP A 63 -0.18 0.28 6.67
C ASP A 63 0.78 1.40 7.08
N ASP A 64 2.04 1.37 6.62
CA ASP A 64 3.01 2.47 6.80
C ASP A 64 2.54 3.78 6.16
N ILE A 65 1.84 3.72 5.02
CA ILE A 65 1.26 4.90 4.38
C ILE A 65 0.11 5.44 5.22
N VAL A 66 -0.77 4.57 5.72
CA VAL A 66 -1.93 4.94 6.54
C VAL A 66 -1.50 5.49 7.90
N ASP A 67 -0.44 4.95 8.51
CA ASP A 67 0.15 5.47 9.76
C ASP A 67 0.66 6.91 9.58
N LYS A 68 1.35 7.20 8.47
CA LYS A 68 1.85 8.55 8.17
C LYS A 68 0.76 9.52 7.73
N TYR A 69 -0.21 9.02 6.97
CA TYR A 69 -1.28 9.80 6.35
C TYR A 69 -2.64 9.11 6.52
N PRO A 70 -3.25 9.22 7.72
CA PRO A 70 -4.53 8.57 8.00
C PRO A 70 -5.61 9.00 7.00
N SER A 71 -6.07 8.06 6.17
CA SER A 71 -7.06 8.30 5.13
C SER A 71 -8.00 7.11 4.98
N LYS A 72 -9.27 7.29 5.39
CA LYS A 72 -10.33 6.29 5.18
C LYS A 72 -10.53 5.98 3.71
N GLU A 73 -10.50 7.01 2.86
CA GLU A 73 -10.73 6.83 1.42
C GLU A 73 -9.62 6.01 0.76
N LEU A 74 -8.37 6.13 1.24
CA LEU A 74 -7.26 5.29 0.77
C LEU A 74 -7.50 3.82 1.10
N VAL A 75 -7.86 3.53 2.36
CA VAL A 75 -8.14 2.17 2.81
C VAL A 75 -9.35 1.59 2.08
N GLU A 76 -10.42 2.36 1.87
CA GLU A 76 -11.58 1.93 1.10
C GLU A 76 -11.25 1.68 -0.38
N GLY A 77 -10.43 2.54 -0.98
CA GLY A 77 -9.94 2.37 -2.34
C GLY A 77 -9.16 1.06 -2.50
N TYR A 78 -8.25 0.78 -1.57
CA TYR A 78 -7.49 -0.47 -1.56
C TYR A 78 -8.38 -1.69 -1.29
N LYS A 79 -9.26 -1.62 -0.30
CA LYS A 79 -10.23 -2.67 0.05
C LYS A 79 -11.15 -3.03 -1.10
N SER A 80 -11.53 -2.06 -1.95
CA SER A 80 -12.37 -2.31 -3.12
C SER A 80 -11.75 -3.29 -4.11
N LEU A 81 -10.41 -3.33 -4.21
CA LEU A 81 -9.67 -4.22 -5.09
C LEU A 81 -9.77 -5.69 -4.70
N MET A 82 -10.16 -6.00 -3.45
CA MET A 82 -10.38 -7.39 -3.03
C MET A 82 -11.43 -8.09 -3.87
N THR A 83 -12.44 -7.35 -4.33
CA THR A 83 -13.48 -7.90 -5.21
C THR A 83 -12.98 -8.17 -6.63
N LYS A 84 -11.96 -7.42 -7.08
CA LYS A 84 -11.33 -7.54 -8.40
C LYS A 84 -10.26 -8.62 -8.41
N PHE A 85 -9.55 -8.82 -7.30
CA PHE A 85 -8.38 -9.70 -7.18
C PHE A 85 -8.48 -10.67 -5.99
N PRO A 86 -9.49 -11.56 -5.94
CA PRO A 86 -9.70 -12.45 -4.79
C PRO A 86 -8.58 -13.48 -4.58
N GLU A 87 -7.85 -13.85 -5.63
CA GLU A 87 -6.70 -14.77 -5.53
C GLU A 87 -5.54 -14.14 -4.77
N GLU A 88 -5.23 -12.88 -5.06
CA GLU A 88 -4.21 -12.09 -4.35
C GLU A 88 -4.56 -11.93 -2.87
N CYS A 89 -5.86 -11.73 -2.56
CA CYS A 89 -6.33 -11.63 -1.18
C CYS A 89 -5.98 -12.84 -0.32
N SER A 90 -6.20 -14.03 -0.86
CA SER A 90 -5.89 -15.29 -0.18
C SER A 90 -4.38 -15.50 -0.06
N LYS A 91 -3.65 -15.23 -1.15
CA LYS A 91 -2.21 -15.49 -1.25
C LYS A 91 -1.38 -14.60 -0.31
N TYR A 92 -1.74 -13.33 -0.19
CA TYR A 92 -0.98 -12.33 0.55
C TYR A 92 -1.64 -11.89 1.87
N ASN A 93 -2.68 -12.59 2.32
CA ASN A 93 -3.42 -12.28 3.55
C ASN A 93 -3.88 -10.81 3.61
N ILE A 94 -4.45 -10.31 2.52
CA ILE A 94 -4.83 -8.89 2.38
C ILE A 94 -5.90 -8.47 3.41
N GLU A 95 -6.73 -9.41 3.87
CA GLU A 95 -7.69 -9.15 4.95
C GLU A 95 -6.99 -8.67 6.23
N GLY A 96 -5.87 -9.31 6.61
CA GLY A 96 -5.07 -8.89 7.77
C GLY A 96 -4.36 -7.54 7.58
N VAL A 97 -3.95 -7.23 6.35
CA VAL A 97 -3.36 -5.92 6.02
C VAL A 97 -4.42 -4.81 6.17
N ILE A 98 -5.64 -5.04 5.69
CA ILE A 98 -6.75 -4.10 5.84
C ILE A 98 -7.16 -3.94 7.30
N GLU A 99 -7.21 -5.02 8.08
CA GLU A 99 -7.46 -4.95 9.52
C GLU A 99 -6.41 -4.08 10.23
N SER A 100 -5.13 -4.20 9.84
CA SER A 100 -4.05 -3.36 10.37
C SER A 100 -4.26 -1.88 10.04
N CYS A 101 -4.63 -1.56 8.81
CA CYS A 101 -4.97 -0.20 8.39
C CYS A 101 -6.18 0.36 9.16
N GLU A 102 -7.25 -0.42 9.32
CA GLU A 102 -8.45 -0.02 10.06
C GLU A 102 -8.15 0.24 11.54
N ASN A 103 -7.27 -0.57 12.15
CA ASN A 103 -6.81 -0.37 13.52
C ASN A 103 -6.00 0.92 13.68
N ILE A 104 -5.13 1.26 12.72
CA ILE A 104 -4.39 2.53 12.70
C ILE A 104 -5.38 3.70 12.63
N LEU A 105 -6.33 3.67 11.68
CA LEU A 105 -7.35 4.72 11.56
C LEU A 105 -8.15 4.91 12.84
N LYS A 106 -8.55 3.81 13.49
CA LYS A 106 -9.26 3.87 14.77
C LYS A 106 -8.39 4.47 15.87
N TRP A 107 -7.12 4.07 15.96
CA TRP A 107 -6.20 4.64 16.95
C TRP A 107 -6.04 6.14 16.76
N GLU A 108 -5.90 6.61 15.52
CA GLU A 108 -5.80 8.02 15.17
C GLU A 108 -7.09 8.80 15.48
N GLU A 109 -8.28 8.21 15.29
CA GLU A 109 -9.53 8.84 15.70
C GLU A 109 -9.66 9.00 17.22
N GLU A 110 -9.17 8.02 17.98
CA GLU A 110 -9.26 8.00 19.44
C GLU A 110 -8.15 8.81 20.14
N ASN A 111 -6.95 8.86 19.55
CA ASN A 111 -5.72 9.36 20.18
C ASN A 111 -5.00 10.45 19.38
N GLY A 112 -5.27 10.56 18.08
CA GLY A 112 -4.73 11.55 17.16
C GLY A 112 -5.33 12.94 17.41
N LYS A 113 -4.99 13.53 18.56
CA LYS A 113 -5.32 14.93 18.86
C LYS A 113 -4.67 15.84 17.81
N LYS A 114 -5.48 16.37 16.90
CA LYS A 114 -5.28 17.71 16.33
C LYS A 114 -6.29 18.67 16.96
#